data_AF-A0A8X7QD04-F1
#
_entry.id   AF-A0A8X7QD04-F1
#
_cell.length_a   1.000
_cell.length_b   1.000
_cell.length_c   1.000
_cell.angle_alpha   90.00
_cell.angle_beta   90.00
_cell.angle_gamma   90.00
#
_symmetry.space_group_name_H-M   'P 1'
#
loop_
_entity.id
_entity.type
_entity.pdbx_description
1 polymer ?
#
loop_
_entity_poly.entity_id
_entity_poly.type
_entity_poly.pdbx_seq_one_letter_code
_entity_poly.pdbx_strand_id
1 'polypeptide(L)'
;MAPESVNDNEYGSEADVWALGCAVVEMFSGKTAWSFKEGSHFMSLLIRIGVGDELPRIPEDLSEQGRDFCQSVSLRIPRRDGRLRCF
;
A
#
# COMPACT_ATOMS: atom_id res chain seq x y z
N MET A 1 -5.29 0.74 -4.18
CA MET A 1 -6.32 -0.04 -3.46
C MET A 1 -5.67 -0.65 -2.23
N ALA A 2 -6.42 -0.71 -1.13
CA ALA A 2 -6.01 -1.41 0.08
C ALA A 2 -6.14 -2.94 -0.09
N PRO A 3 -5.33 -3.78 0.58
CA PRO A 3 -5.43 -5.23 0.52
C PRO A 3 -6.81 -5.78 0.88
N GLU A 4 -7.45 -5.26 1.94
CA GLU A 4 -8.80 -5.68 2.35
C GLU A 4 -9.88 -5.29 1.32
N SER A 5 -9.69 -4.19 0.61
CA SER A 5 -10.59 -3.80 -0.49
C SER A 5 -10.45 -4.74 -1.69
N VAL A 6 -9.27 -5.30 -1.92
CA VAL A 6 -9.02 -6.27 -3.00
C VAL A 6 -9.55 -7.65 -2.63
N ASN A 7 -9.28 -8.12 -1.41
CA ASN A 7 -9.59 -9.48 -0.99
C ASN A 7 -11.04 -9.67 -0.53
N ASP A 8 -11.57 -8.70 0.21
CA ASP A 8 -12.84 -8.84 0.92
C ASP A 8 -13.87 -7.78 0.49
N ASN A 9 -13.50 -6.89 -0.44
CA ASN A 9 -14.31 -5.74 -0.85
C ASN A 9 -14.74 -4.87 0.35
N GLU A 10 -13.90 -4.82 1.39
CA GLU A 10 -14.08 -3.99 2.58
C GLU A 10 -13.51 -2.58 2.33
N TYR A 11 -14.26 -1.57 2.74
CA TYR A 11 -13.85 -0.17 2.68
C TYR A 11 -14.09 0.47 4.05
N GLY A 12 -13.10 1.21 4.52
CA GLY A 12 -13.11 1.89 5.80
C GLY A 12 -12.06 2.99 5.82
N SER A 13 -12.01 3.76 6.90
CA SER A 13 -11.06 4.88 7.04
C SER A 13 -9.60 4.43 6.94
N GLU A 14 -9.31 3.17 7.31
CA GLU A 14 -7.99 2.57 7.20
C GLU A 14 -7.54 2.44 5.73
N ALA A 15 -8.49 2.16 4.82
CA ALA A 15 -8.21 2.10 3.39
C ALA A 15 -7.87 3.49 2.81
N ASP A 16 -8.47 4.56 3.35
CA ASP A 16 -8.15 5.94 2.97
C ASP A 16 -6.76 6.35 3.47
N VAL A 17 -6.39 5.96 4.69
CA VAL A 17 -5.05 6.19 5.27
C VAL A 17 -3.97 5.46 4.47
N TRP A 18 -4.24 4.22 4.06
CA TRP A 18 -3.37 3.47 3.14
C TRP A 18 -3.21 4.18 1.79
N ALA A 19 -4.31 4.65 1.20
CA ALA A 19 -4.29 5.38 -0.05
C ALA A 19 -3.48 6.69 0.06
N LEU A 20 -3.60 7.39 1.20
CA LEU A 20 -2.81 8.59 1.50
C LEU A 20 -1.32 8.26 1.58
N GLY A 21 -0.93 7.16 2.24
CA GLY A 21 0.46 6.69 2.30
C GLY A 21 1.05 6.44 0.91
N CYS A 22 0.29 5.75 0.05
CA CYS A 22 0.66 5.55 -1.35
C CYS A 22 0.82 6.90 -2.07
N ALA A 23 -0.14 7.82 -1.93
CA ALA A 23 -0.10 9.13 -2.58
C ALA A 23 1.11 9.97 -2.15
N VAL A 24 1.49 9.94 -0.87
CA VAL A 24 2.69 10.64 -0.37
C VAL A 24 3.96 10.08 -1.01
N VAL A 25 4.07 8.74 -1.12
CA VAL A 25 5.19 8.09 -1.82
C VAL A 25 5.23 8.51 -3.30
N GLU A 26 4.08 8.60 -3.96
CA GLU A 26 3.98 9.01 -5.37
C GLU A 26 4.38 10.47 -5.58
N MET A 27 3.86 11.37 -4.74
CA MET A 27 4.18 12.79 -4.79
C MET A 27 5.67 13.06 -4.55
N PHE A 28 6.28 12.32 -3.62
CA PHE A 28 7.70 12.48 -3.33
C PHE A 28 8.58 11.89 -4.44
N SER A 29 8.28 10.67 -4.90
CA SER A 29 9.12 9.97 -5.88
C SER A 29 8.89 10.44 -7.32
N GLY A 30 7.78 11.11 -7.60
CA GLY A 30 7.31 11.43 -8.95
C GLY A 30 7.01 10.19 -9.80
N LYS A 31 6.91 9.02 -9.17
CA LYS A 31 6.70 7.71 -9.80
C LYS A 31 5.52 7.01 -9.12
N THR A 32 4.88 6.08 -9.81
CA THR A 32 3.82 5.28 -9.20
C THR A 32 4.40 4.45 -8.04
N ALA A 33 3.70 4.42 -6.89
CA ALA A 33 4.19 3.75 -5.69
C ALA A 33 4.34 2.23 -5.91
N TRP A 34 3.54 1.71 -6.83
CA TRP A 34 3.64 0.36 -7.36
C TRP A 34 4.21 0.44 -8.77
N SER A 35 5.35 -0.19 -9.01
CA SER A 35 5.99 -0.16 -10.33
C SER A 35 5.11 -0.87 -11.36
N PHE A 36 4.45 -0.09 -12.22
CA PHE A 36 3.79 -0.60 -13.41
C PHE A 36 4.83 -0.61 -14.52
N LYS A 37 5.41 -1.78 -14.84
CA LYS A 37 6.15 -1.89 -16.10
C LYS A 37 5.14 -1.77 -17.24
N GLU A 38 5.47 -1.06 -18.32
CA GLU A 38 4.65 -1.06 -19.53
C GLU A 38 4.37 -2.52 -19.95
N GLY A 39 3.09 -2.88 -20.09
CA GLY A 39 2.64 -4.25 -20.36
C GLY A 39 2.26 -5.10 -19.14
N SER A 40 2.38 -4.57 -17.92
CA SER A 40 1.87 -5.25 -16.71
C SER A 40 0.34 -5.23 -16.69
N HIS A 41 -0.30 -6.37 -16.45
CA HIS A 41 -1.75 -6.41 -16.29
C HIS A 41 -2.18 -5.87 -14.92
N PHE A 42 -3.28 -5.11 -14.89
CA PHE A 42 -3.93 -4.64 -13.66
C PHE A 42 -4.17 -5.76 -12.64
N MET A 43 -4.52 -6.97 -13.11
CA MET A 43 -4.70 -8.15 -12.25
C MET A 43 -3.42 -8.54 -11.50
N SER A 44 -2.24 -8.37 -12.10
CA SER A 44 -0.96 -8.66 -11.44
C SER A 44 -0.68 -7.69 -10.29
N LEU A 45 -1.10 -6.43 -10.43
CA LEU A 45 -1.04 -5.45 -9.34
C LEU A 45 -1.99 -5.83 -8.21
N LEU A 46 -3.23 -6.22 -8.53
CA LEU A 46 -4.20 -6.66 -7.52
C LEU A 46 -3.70 -7.89 -6.74
N ILE A 47 -3.09 -8.87 -7.41
CA ILE A 47 -2.50 -10.03 -6.74
C ILE A 47 -1.36 -9.60 -5.80
N ARG A 48 -0.51 -8.65 -6.20
CA ARG A 48 0.55 -8.13 -5.33
C ARG A 48 -0.02 -7.42 -4.10
N ILE A 49 -1.05 -6.60 -4.29
CA ILE A 49 -1.70 -5.86 -3.21
C ILE A 49 -2.46 -6.80 -2.26
N GLY A 50 -3.18 -7.80 -2.79
CA GLY A 50 -4.05 -8.68 -2.01
C GLY A 50 -3.33 -9.89 -1.40
N VAL A 51 -2.35 -10.46 -2.09
CA VAL A 51 -1.67 -11.72 -1.69
C VAL A 51 -0.20 -11.50 -1.35
N GLY A 52 0.51 -10.65 -2.10
CA GLY A 52 1.95 -10.46 -1.91
C GLY A 52 2.26 -9.67 -0.64
N ASP A 53 3.33 -10.00 0.09
CA ASP A 53 3.85 -9.19 1.21
C ASP A 53 4.68 -7.96 0.76
N GLU A 54 4.58 -7.63 -0.52
CA GLU A 54 5.32 -6.52 -1.12
C GLU A 54 4.64 -5.21 -0.72
N LEU A 55 5.39 -4.30 -0.08
CA LEU A 55 4.94 -2.94 0.25
C LEU A 55 5.33 -1.97 -0.86
N PRO A 56 4.62 -0.83 -1.00
CA PRO A 56 5.05 0.22 -1.91
C PRO A 56 6.48 0.64 -1.55
N ARG A 57 7.34 0.81 -2.56
CA ARG A 57 8.75 1.09 -2.30
C ARG A 57 8.91 2.51 -1.76
N ILE A 58 9.21 2.63 -0.48
CA ILE A 58 9.39 3.93 0.19
C ILE A 58 10.75 4.53 -0.23
N PRO A 59 10.77 5.76 -0.77
CA PRO A 59 12.00 6.45 -1.13
C PRO A 59 12.94 6.64 0.06
N GLU A 60 14.24 6.37 -0.12
CA GLU A 60 15.25 6.54 0.94
C GLU A 60 15.54 8.01 1.24
N ASP A 61 15.25 8.91 0.31
CA ASP A 61 15.47 10.35 0.43
C ASP A 61 14.38 11.08 1.23
N LEU A 62 13.32 10.38 1.65
CA LEU A 62 12.33 10.92 2.58
C LEU A 62 12.99 11.24 3.93
N SER A 63 12.52 12.32 4.55
CA SER A 63 12.86 12.60 5.95
C SER A 63 12.51 11.38 6.82
N GLU A 64 13.21 11.24 7.95
CA GLU A 64 12.96 10.17 8.90
C GLU A 64 11.47 10.10 9.29
N GLN A 65 10.86 11.26 9.57
CA GLN A 65 9.44 11.34 9.90
C GLN A 65 8.53 10.91 8.73
N GLY A 66 8.89 11.25 7.50
CA GLY A 66 8.14 10.85 6.31
C GLY A 66 8.22 9.35 6.05
N ARG A 67 9.40 8.76 6.31
CA ARG A 67 9.64 7.32 6.19
C ARG A 67 8.85 6.55 7.26
N ASP A 68 8.89 7.02 8.51
CA ASP A 68 8.14 6.43 9.62
C ASP A 68 6.64 6.50 9.37
N PHE A 69 6.14 7.64 8.89
CA PHE A 69 4.75 7.78 8.49
C PHE A 69 4.38 6.78 7.41
N CYS A 70 5.09 6.76 6.28
CA CYS A 70 4.82 5.86 5.15
C CYS A 70 4.92 4.39 5.54
N GLN A 71 5.88 4.02 6.41
CA GLN A 71 5.98 2.66 6.94
C GLN A 71 4.77 2.34 7.81
N SER A 72 4.41 3.22 8.75
CA SER A 72 3.30 2.98 9.67
C SER A 72 1.97 2.74 8.94
N VAL A 73 1.65 3.54 7.92
CA VAL A 73 0.41 3.39 7.14
C VAL A 73 0.46 2.26 6.12
N SER A 74 1.67 1.79 5.78
CA SER A 74 1.87 0.64 4.88
C SER A 74 1.93 -0.69 5.63
N LEU A 75 1.85 -0.70 6.97
CA LEU A 75 1.86 -1.94 7.74
C LEU A 75 0.53 -2.69 7.59
N ARG A 76 0.61 -4.02 7.52
CA ARG A 76 -0.56 -4.90 7.58
C ARG A 76 -0.76 -5.37 9.01
N ILE A 77 -1.92 -5.07 9.59
CA ILE A 77 -2.31 -5.54 10.92
C ILE A 77 -3.09 -6.86 10.77
N PRO A 78 -2.64 -7.95 11.42
CA PRO A 78 -3.44 -9.16 11.51
C PRO A 78 -4.65 -8.94 12.43
N ARG A 79 -5.83 -9.21 11.91
CA ARG A 79 -7.09 -9.24 12.64
C ARG A 79 -7.20 -10.53 13.46
N ARG A 80 -8.11 -10.53 14.44
CA ARG A 80 -8.38 -11.69 15.32
C ARG A 80 -8.81 -12.96 14.57
N ASP A 81 -9.30 -12.83 13.35
CA ASP A 81 -9.71 -13.94 12.48
C ASP A 81 -8.58 -14.44 11.56
N GLY A 82 -7.35 -13.90 11.70
CA GLY A 82 -6.20 -14.27 10.89
C GLY A 82 -6.08 -13.51 9.55
N ARG A 83 -6.99 -12.57 9.24
CA ARG A 83 -6.92 -11.75 8.03
C ARG A 83 -6.00 -10.55 8.20
N LEU A 84 -5.42 -10.05 7.11
CA LEU A 84 -4.59 -8.84 7.11
C LEU A 84 -5.42 -7.63 6.69
N ARG A 85 -5.29 -6.50 7.39
CA ARG A 85 -5.90 -5.21 7.04
C ARG A 85 -4.82 -4.11 7.06
N CYS A 86 -5.00 -3.03 6.31
CA CYS A 86 -4.19 -1.82 6.43
C CYS A 86 -4.16 -1.28 7.87
N PHE A 87 -3.09 -0.56 8.21
CA PHE A 87 -3.01 0.20 9.45
C PHE A 87 -4.08 1.29 9.58
#